data_AF-A0A7W8E1F7-F1
#
_entry.id   AF-A0A7W8E1F7-F1
#
_cell.length_a   1.000
_cell.length_b   1.000
_cell.length_c   1.000
_cell.angle_alpha   90.00
_cell.angle_beta   90.00
_cell.angle_gamma   90.00
#
_symmetry.space_group_name_H-M   'P 1'
#
loop_
_entity.id
_entity.type
_entity.pdbx_description
1 polymer ?
#
loop_
_entity_poly.entity_id
_entity_poly.type
_entity_poly.pdbx_seq_one_letter_code
_entity_poly.pdbx_strand_id
1 'polypeptide(L)' 'MTKTRAHALAILREFGSAEEELLGKSVVLTDGKAGTVERVLLDESHGLRLAIAGHQGVWPVSTIKFMEG' A
#
# COMPACT_ATOMS: atom_id res chain seq x y z
N MET A 1 -28.45 -1.27 -0.49
CA MET A 1 -27.14 -1.20 -1.19
C MET A 1 -26.91 -2.51 -1.92
N THR A 2 -26.47 -2.51 -3.19
CA THR A 2 -26.11 -3.74 -3.91
C THR A 2 -24.77 -4.29 -3.42
N LYS A 3 -24.58 -5.62 -3.42
CA LYS A 3 -23.34 -6.28 -3.00
C LYS A 3 -22.08 -5.69 -3.67
N THR A 4 -22.14 -5.46 -4.99
CA THR A 4 -21.03 -4.88 -5.76
C THR A 4 -20.64 -3.49 -5.27
N ARG A 5 -21.62 -2.61 -5.02
CA ARG A 5 -21.39 -1.26 -4.50
C ARG A 5 -20.79 -1.28 -3.08
N ALA A 6 -21.23 -2.20 -2.23
CA ALA A 6 -20.66 -2.35 -0.89
C ALA A 6 -19.19 -2.81 -0.96
N HIS A 7 -18.88 -3.74 -1.85
CA HIS A 7 -17.52 -4.22 -2.07
C HIS A 7 -16.59 -3.14 -2.62
N ALA A 8 -17.03 -2.39 -3.64
CA ALA A 8 -16.27 -1.26 -4.18
C ALA A 8 -16.01 -0.18 -3.12
N LEU A 9 -17.00 0.11 -2.28
CA LEU A 9 -16.82 1.07 -1.19
C LEU A 9 -15.80 0.58 -0.14
N ALA A 10 -15.78 -0.72 0.16
CA ALA A 10 -14.78 -1.30 1.06
C ALA A 10 -13.37 -1.13 0.49
N ILE A 11 -13.16 -1.46 -0.79
CA ILE A 11 -11.85 -1.28 -1.46
C ILE A 11 -11.39 0.18 -1.40
N LEU A 12 -12.28 1.14 -1.71
CA LEU A 12 -11.93 2.57 -1.68
C LEU A 12 -11.61 3.06 -0.27
N ARG A 13 -12.28 2.53 0.76
CA ARG A 13 -11.97 2.85 2.16
C ARG A 13 -10.60 2.34 2.57
N GLU A 14 -10.30 1.08 2.27
CA GLU A 14 -8.99 0.49 2.56
C GLU A 14 -7.87 1.22 1.80
N PHE A 15 -8.12 1.60 0.54
CA PHE A 15 -7.17 2.41 -0.23
C PHE A 15 -6.89 3.76 0.40
N GLY A 16 -7.93 4.52 0.77
CA GLY A 16 -7.76 5.82 1.43
C GLY A 16 -7.07 5.71 2.80
N SER A 17 -7.41 4.67 3.58
CA SER A 17 -6.75 4.40 4.85
C SER A 17 -5.26 4.08 4.67
N ALA A 18 -4.91 3.29 3.65
CA ALA A 18 -3.53 2.97 3.33
C ALA A 18 -2.75 4.19 2.81
N GLU A 19 -3.37 5.08 2.04
CA GLU A 19 -2.76 6.35 1.63
C GLU A 19 -2.44 7.22 2.85
N GLU A 20 -3.40 7.43 3.74
CA GLU A 20 -3.22 8.21 4.96
C GLU A 20 -2.14 7.60 5.88
N GLU A 21 -2.13 6.27 5.99
CA GLU A 21 -1.19 5.58 6.86
C GLU A 21 0.21 5.52 6.27
N LEU A 22 0.40 5.27 4.97
CA LEU A 22 1.70 4.87 4.44
C LEU A 22 2.39 5.97 3.65
N LEU A 23 1.66 6.86 2.99
CA LEU A 23 2.27 7.85 2.09
C LEU A 23 3.24 8.76 2.84
N GLY A 24 4.47 8.89 2.34
CA GLY A 24 5.52 9.67 2.97
C GLY A 24 6.18 9.01 4.20
N LYS A 25 5.72 7.83 4.66
CA LYS A 25 6.41 7.08 5.71
C LYS A 25 7.62 6.34 5.16
N SER A 26 8.66 6.24 5.97
CA SER A 26 9.81 5.38 5.71
C SER A 26 9.47 3.94 6.09
N VAL A 27 9.71 3.01 5.16
CA VAL A 27 9.43 1.58 5.33
C VAL A 27 10.63 0.74 4.92
N VAL A 28 10.71 -0.47 5.47
CA VAL A 28 11.66 -1.51 5.05
C VAL A 28 10.86 -2.68 4.50
N LEU A 29 11.20 -3.14 3.31
CA LEU A 29 10.57 -4.31 2.69
C LEU A 29 11.20 -5.62 3.17
N THR A 30 10.50 -6.72 2.95
CA THR A 30 10.96 -8.06 3.31
C THR A 30 12.28 -8.43 2.65
N ASP A 31 12.53 -7.94 1.43
CA ASP A 31 13.75 -8.12 0.65
C ASP A 31 14.91 -7.16 1.03
N GLY A 32 14.72 -6.35 2.08
CA GLY A 32 15.73 -5.43 2.61
C GLY A 32 15.77 -4.06 1.94
N LYS A 33 14.95 -3.79 0.91
CA LYS A 33 14.83 -2.43 0.36
C LYS A 33 14.22 -1.50 1.39
N ALA A 34 14.85 -0.36 1.61
CA ALA A 34 14.34 0.68 2.48
C ALA A 34 14.16 1.98 1.70
N GLY A 35 13.14 2.75 2.07
CA GLY A 35 12.89 4.07 1.50
C GLY A 35 11.55 4.63 1.93
N THR A 36 11.22 5.80 1.40
CA THR A 36 9.95 6.47 1.66
C THR A 36 8.89 6.00 0.67
N VAL A 37 7.69 5.71 1.15
CA VAL A 37 6.55 5.39 0.27
C VAL A 37 6.18 6.63 -0.54
N GLU A 38 6.34 6.54 -1.85
CA GLU A 38 6.06 7.64 -2.79
C GLU A 38 4.61 7.61 -3.29
N ARG A 39 4.04 6.41 -3.46
CA ARG A 39 2.66 6.22 -3.93
C ARG A 39 2.06 4.95 -3.33
N VAL A 40 0.76 4.99 -3.09
CA VAL A 40 -0.08 3.81 -2.85
C VAL A 40 -0.98 3.62 -4.07
N LEU A 41 -1.14 2.38 -4.54
CA LEU A 41 -1.89 2.04 -5.75
C LEU A 41 -2.76 0.80 -5.53
N LEU A 42 -3.74 0.61 -6.40
CA LEU A 42 -4.45 -0.65 -6.56
C LEU A 42 -3.96 -1.34 -7.84
N ASP A 43 -3.70 -2.65 -7.78
CA ASP A 43 -3.46 -3.45 -8.98
C ASP A 43 -4.77 -3.85 -9.68
N GLU A 44 -4.67 -4.60 -10.78
CA GLU A 44 -5.83 -5.06 -11.57
C GLU A 44 -6.80 -5.95 -10.78
N SER A 45 -6.33 -6.57 -9.69
CA SER A 45 -7.13 -7.36 -8.76
C SER A 45 -7.62 -6.55 -7.55
N HIS A 46 -7.40 -5.23 -7.54
CA HIS A 46 -7.68 -4.31 -6.43
C HIS A 46 -6.85 -4.59 -5.18
N GLY A 47 -5.68 -5.23 -5.31
CA GLY A 47 -4.74 -5.40 -4.21
C GLY A 47 -3.94 -4.12 -3.97
N LEU A 48 -3.71 -3.77 -2.70
CA LEU A 48 -2.92 -2.60 -2.32
C LEU A 48 -1.44 -2.80 -2.62
N ARG A 49 -0.85 -1.81 -3.30
CA ARG A 49 0.56 -1.77 -3.70
C ARG A 49 1.21 -0.46 -3.26
N LEU A 50 2.52 -0.47 -3.06
CA LEU A 50 3.34 0.72 -2.82
C LEU A 50 4.47 0.84 -3.83
N ALA A 51 4.75 2.07 -4.25
CA ALA A 51 6.01 2.47 -4.84
C ALA A 51 6.89 3.10 -3.75
N ILE A 52 8.19 2.77 -3.75
CA ILE A 52 9.16 3.32 -2.81
C ILE A 52 10.11 4.23 -3.58
N ALA A 53 10.31 5.44 -3.07
CA ALA A 53 11.24 6.41 -3.63
C ALA A 53 12.64 5.80 -3.79
N GLY A 54 13.21 5.97 -4.98
CA GLY A 54 14.54 5.43 -5.33
C GLY A 54 14.56 3.96 -5.76
N HIS A 55 13.42 3.26 -5.76
CA HIS A 55 13.33 1.88 -6.23
C HIS A 55 12.37 1.74 -7.41
N GLN A 56 12.77 0.94 -8.39
CA GLN A 56 11.89 0.61 -9.52
C GLN A 56 10.97 -0.55 -9.16
N GLY A 57 9.67 -0.37 -9.40
CA GLY A 57 8.66 -1.38 -9.16
C GLY A 57 7.63 -0.98 -8.11
N VAL A 58 6.71 -1.90 -7.86
CA VAL A 58 5.68 -1.78 -6.83
C VAL A 58 5.56 -3.10 -6.07
N TRP A 59 5.27 -3.02 -4.77
CA TRP A 59 5.23 -4.18 -3.88
C TRP A 59 3.90 -4.24 -3.13
N PRO A 60 3.40 -5.43 -2.76
CA PRO A 60 2.23 -5.50 -1.90
C PRO A 60 2.50 -4.94 -0.50
N VAL A 61 1.49 -4.36 0.15
CA VAL A 61 1.61 -3.81 1.52
C VAL A 61 2.13 -4.85 2.52
N SER A 62 1.79 -6.12 2.32
CA SER A 62 2.25 -7.24 3.13
C SER A 62 3.77 -7.45 3.15
N THR A 63 4.53 -6.78 2.28
CA THR A 63 6.01 -6.85 2.30
C THR A 63 6.64 -5.82 3.22
N ILE A 64 5.88 -4.90 3.83
CA ILE A 64 6.42 -3.97 4.82
C ILE A 64 6.77 -4.74 6.10
N LYS A 65 7.99 -4.54 6.59
CA LYS A 65 8.42 -4.93 7.94
C LYS A 65 8.27 -3.73 8.86
N PHE A 66 7.45 -3.87 9.90
CA PHE A 66 7.44 -2.93 11.00
C PHE A 66 8.67 -3.19 11.86
N MET A 67 9.48 -2.16 12.08
CA MET A 67 10.54 -2.24 13.08
C MET A 67 9.87 -2.09 14.45
N GLU A 68 9.88 -3.16 15.25
CA GLU A 68 9.55 -3.03 16.66
C GLU A 68 10.67 -2.22 17.31
N GLY A 69 10.28 -1.09 17.93
CA GLY A 69 11.18 -0.22 18.69
C GLY A 69 11.34 -0.69 20.13
#